data_AF-A0A2K9MDG2-F1
#
_entry.id   AF-A0A2K9MDG2-F1
#
_cell.length_a   1.000
_cell.length_b   1.000
_cell.length_c   1.000
_cell.angle_alpha   90.00
_cell.angle_beta   90.00
_cell.angle_gamma   90.00
#
_symmetry.space_group_name_H-M   'P 1'
#
loop_
_entity.id
_entity.type
_entity.pdbx_description
1 polymer ?
#
loop_
_entity_poly.entity_id
_entity_poly.type
_entity_poly.pdbx_seq_one_letter_code
_entity_poly.pdbx_strand_id
1 'polypeptide(L)' 'MGNMTVRQIPDEVHDYLRDRAKSNGRSLEAEVRAILTNAYVATKTGGFGQQLRRRFEDAGVIGSELSVPREGGP' A
#
# COMPACT_ATOMS: atom_id res chain seq x y z
N MET A 1 8.01 20.28 5.16
CA MET A 1 6.63 19.89 5.49
C MET A 1 5.69 20.79 4.71
N GLY A 2 4.59 20.24 4.19
CA GLY A 2 3.54 21.01 3.52
C GLY A 2 2.25 20.94 4.32
N ASN A 3 1.46 22.02 4.30
CA ASN A 3 0.07 22.00 4.74
C ASN A 3 -0.84 21.88 3.50
N MET A 4 -2.01 21.29 3.68
CA MET A 4 -3.02 21.18 2.64
C MET A 4 -4.40 21.35 3.27
N THR A 5 -5.26 22.12 2.62
CA THR A 5 -6.66 22.27 3.01
C THR A 5 -7.53 21.70 1.91
N VAL A 6 -8.32 20.68 2.23
CA VAL A 6 -9.31 20.10 1.33
C VAL A 6 -10.67 20.61 1.76
N ARG A 7 -11.35 21.34 0.87
CA ARG A 7 -12.67 21.94 1.13
C ARG A 7 -13.77 21.09 0.49
N GLN A 8 -15.00 21.25 0.98
CA GLN A 8 -16.19 20.60 0.43
C GLN A 8 -16.09 19.06 0.41
N ILE A 9 -15.51 18.48 1.46
CA ILE A 9 -15.59 17.03 1.66
C ILE A 9 -17.03 16.69 2.04
N PRO A 10 -17.69 15.73 1.36
CA PRO A 10 -19.01 15.27 1.77
C PRO A 10 -18.98 14.75 3.21
N ASP A 11 -20.01 15.05 4.00
CA ASP A 11 -20.04 14.72 5.43
C ASP A 11 -19.86 13.22 5.67
N GLU A 12 -20.48 12.38 4.83
CA GLU A 12 -20.35 10.92 4.85
C GLU A 12 -18.88 10.44 4.71
N VAL A 13 -18.08 11.11 3.88
CA VAL A 13 -16.66 10.80 3.69
C VAL A 13 -15.87 11.21 4.93
N HIS A 14 -16.18 12.38 5.49
CA HIS A 14 -15.53 12.86 6.69
C HIS A 14 -15.81 11.95 7.90
N ASP A 15 -17.05 11.51 8.08
CA ASP A 15 -17.45 10.60 9.16
C ASP A 15 -16.81 9.21 9.00
N TYR A 16 -16.80 8.68 7.78
CA TYR A 16 -16.07 7.44 7.48
C TYR A 16 -14.58 7.54 7.87
N LEU A 17 -13.90 8.63 7.49
CA LEU A 17 -12.50 8.83 7.82
C LEU A 17 -12.28 8.95 9.33
N ARG A 18 -13.19 9.61 10.04
CA ARG A 18 -13.14 9.73 11.51
C ARG A 18 -13.25 8.37 12.19
N ASP A 19 -14.18 7.53 11.77
CA ASP A 19 -14.34 6.20 12.37
C ASP A 19 -13.18 5.28 12.03
N ARG A 20 -12.68 5.33 10.79
CA ARG A 20 -11.47 4.62 10.39
C ARG A 20 -10.24 5.04 11.21
N ALA A 21 -10.09 6.33 11.49
CA ALA A 21 -9.01 6.85 12.32
C ALA A 21 -9.08 6.29 13.75
N LYS A 22 -10.28 6.25 14.35
CA LYS A 22 -10.51 5.63 15.67
C LYS A 22 -10.16 4.15 15.66
N SER A 23 -10.61 3.39 14.65
CA SER A 23 -10.29 1.97 14.50
C SER A 23 -8.79 1.71 14.39
N ASN A 24 -8.06 2.63 13.76
CA ASN A 24 -6.60 2.57 13.62
C ASN A 24 -5.83 3.21 14.79
N GLY A 25 -6.52 3.68 15.84
CA GLY A 25 -5.89 4.28 17.02
C GLY A 25 -5.10 5.57 16.74
N ARG A 26 -5.49 6.35 15.73
CA ARG A 26 -4.76 7.56 15.31
C ARG A 26 -5.68 8.75 15.09
N SER A 27 -5.10 9.95 15.00
CA SER A 27 -5.85 11.17 14.68
C SER A 27 -6.37 11.14 13.24
N LEU A 28 -7.43 11.91 12.96
CA LEU A 28 -7.97 12.07 11.61
C LEU A 28 -6.91 12.56 10.62
N GLU A 29 -6.07 13.53 11.03
CA GLU A 29 -4.97 14.02 10.19
C GLU A 29 -3.97 12.90 9.87
N ALA A 30 -3.60 12.09 10.87
CA ALA A 30 -2.70 10.96 10.67
C ALA A 30 -3.30 9.89 9.73
N GLU A 31 -4.61 9.66 9.81
CA GLU A 31 -5.35 8.77 8.91
C GLU A 31 -5.30 9.27 7.47
N VAL A 32 -5.64 10.54 7.24
CA VAL A 32 -5.61 11.16 5.92
C VAL A 32 -4.19 11.12 5.34
N ARG A 33 -3.18 11.46 6.14
CA ARG A 33 -1.77 11.40 5.70
C ARG A 33 -1.38 9.99 5.29
N ALA A 34 -1.76 8.97 6.04
CA ALA A 34 -1.46 7.59 5.71
C ALA A 34 -2.16 7.13 4.42
N ILE A 35 -3.42 7.52 4.20
CA ILE A 35 -4.13 7.23 2.94
C ILE A 35 -3.39 7.82 1.74
N LEU A 36 -3.02 9.11 1.83
CA LEU A 36 -2.32 9.80 0.75
C LEU A 36 -0.94 9.18 0.48
N THR A 37 -0.18 8.85 1.53
CA THR A 37 1.10 8.16 1.39
C THR A 37 0.93 6.79 0.74
N ASN A 38 -0.06 6.01 1.17
CA ASN A 38 -0.31 4.69 0.60
C ASN A 38 -0.73 4.76 -0.87
N ALA A 39 -1.56 5.74 -1.24
CA ALA A 39 -1.95 5.98 -2.63
C ALA A 39 -0.72 6.37 -3.49
N TYR A 40 0.17 7.22 -2.96
CA TYR A 40 1.42 7.57 -3.63
C TYR A 40 2.34 6.36 -3.81
N VAL A 41 2.53 5.54 -2.77
CA VAL A 41 3.34 4.32 -2.83
C VAL A 41 2.74 3.33 -3.82
N ALA A 42 1.42 3.11 -3.79
CA ALA A 42 0.75 2.19 -4.70
C ALA A 42 0.97 2.58 -6.18
N THR A 43 0.95 3.87 -6.50
CA THR A 43 1.16 4.36 -7.87
C THR A 43 2.63 4.34 -8.31
N LYS A 44 3.59 4.55 -7.40
CA LYS A 44 5.01 4.64 -7.74
C LYS A 44 5.77 3.33 -7.71
N THR A 45 5.41 2.45 -6.78
CA THR A 45 6.22 1.26 -6.50
C THR A 45 5.76 0.07 -7.34
N GLY A 46 4.60 0.17 -8.01
CA GLY A 46 3.95 -0.98 -8.63
C GLY A 46 3.47 -1.98 -7.57
N GLY A 47 2.59 -2.89 -7.97
CA GLY A 47 2.18 -3.99 -7.09
C GLY A 47 3.38 -4.85 -6.66
N PHE A 48 3.21 -5.64 -5.60
CA PHE A 48 4.25 -6.55 -5.08
C PHE A 48 4.92 -7.37 -6.20
N GLY A 49 4.15 -7.88 -7.17
CA GLY A 49 4.69 -8.63 -8.31
C GLY A 49 5.64 -7.82 -9.22
N GLN A 50 5.39 -6.52 -9.44
CA GLN A 50 6.30 -5.67 -10.21
C GLN A 50 7.59 -5.41 -9.44
N GLN A 51 7.52 -5.23 -8.12
CA GLN A 51 8.70 -5.06 -7.27
C GLN A 51 9.55 -6.33 -7.23
N LEU A 52 8.91 -7.49 -7.11
CA LEU A 52 9.58 -8.78 -7.13
C LEU A 52 10.30 -8.98 -8.47
N ARG A 53 9.60 -8.76 -9.59
CA ARG A 53 10.18 -8.86 -10.93
C ARG A 53 11.39 -7.93 -11.10
N ARG A 54 11.27 -6.66 -10.72
CA ARG A 54 12.37 -5.67 -10.83
C ARG A 54 13.59 -6.05 -9.99
N ARG A 55 13.40 -6.70 -8.85
CA ARG A 55 14.51 -7.16 -7.98
C ARG A 55 15.31 -8.31 -8.59
N PHE A 56 14.67 -9.18 -9.36
CA PHE A 56 15.28 -10.39 -9.92
C PHE A 56 15.57 -10.27 -11.43
N GLU A 57 15.25 -9.15 -12.05
CA GLU A 57 15.49 -8.86 -13.48
C GLU A 57 16.97 -8.98 -13.84
N ASP A 58 17.87 -8.37 -13.06
CA ASP A 58 19.32 -8.42 -13.30
C ASP A 58 19.94 -9.80 -13.01
N ALA A 59 19.26 -10.64 -12.24
CA ALA A 59 19.70 -11.99 -11.93
C ALA A 59 19.33 -12.99 -13.05
N GLY A 60 18.55 -12.56 -14.06
CA GLY A 60 18.08 -13.43 -15.15
C GLY A 60 17.10 -14.52 -14.71
N VAL A 61 16.55 -14.40 -13.50
CA VAL A 61 15.70 -15.43 -12.89
C VAL A 61 14.25 -15.25 -13.32
N ILE A 62 13.72 -16.20 -14.10
CA ILE A 62 12.37 -16.09 -14.70
C ILE A 62 11.35 -17.02 -13.99
N GLY A 63 11.80 -17.80 -13.00
CA GLY A 63 10.94 -18.59 -12.11
C GLY A 63 11.04 -20.10 -12.33
N SER A 64 11.74 -20.54 -13.38
CA SER A 64 12.09 -21.95 -13.62
C SER A 64 13.05 -22.54 -12.56
N GLU A 65 13.83 -21.66 -11.93
CA GLU A 65 14.89 -21.94 -10.95
C GLU A 65 14.33 -22.33 -9.58
N LEU A 66 13.04 -22.09 -9.34
CA LEU A 66 12.33 -22.44 -8.09
C LEU A 66 11.62 -23.79 -8.19
N SER A 67 12.01 -24.66 -9.11
CA SER A 67 11.52 -26.04 -9.22
C SER A 67 12.11 -26.92 -8.12
N VAL A 68 11.87 -26.54 -6.87
CA VAL A 68 12.19 -27.36 -5.70
C VAL A 68 10.93 -28.14 -5.29
N PRO A 69 11.05 -29.45 -5.00
CA PRO A 69 9.94 -30.21 -4.44
C PRO A 69 9.49 -29.56 -3.15
N ARG A 70 8.18 -29.37 -2.98
CA ARG A 70 7.63 -28.94 -1.69
C ARG A 70 7.84 -30.08 -0.70
N GLU A 71 8.69 -29.88 0.29
CA GLU A 71 8.85 -30.87 1.36
C GLU A 71 7.51 -31.06 2.10
N GLY A 72 6.91 -32.23 1.94
CA GLY A 72 5.69 -32.64 2.66
C GLY A 72 4.35 -32.26 2.02
N GLY A 73 4.25 -32.06 0.71
CA GLY A 73 2.94 -32.10 0.03
C GLY A 73 2.40 -33.56 -0.05
N PRO A 74 1.08 -33.79 0.03
CA PRO A 74 0.51 -35.13 -0.13
C PRO A 74 0.82 -35.72 -1.52
#